data_AF-A0A1I5PSJ7-F1
#
_entry.id   AF-A0A1I5PSJ7-F1
#
_cell.length_a   1.000
_cell.length_b   1.000
_cell.length_c   1.000
_cell.angle_alpha   90.00
_cell.angle_beta   90.00
_cell.angle_gamma   90.00
#
_symmetry.space_group_name_H-M   'P 1'
#
loop_
_entity.id
_entity.type
_entity.pdbx_description
1 polymer ?
#
loop_
_entity_poly.entity_id
_entity_poly.type
_entity_poly.pdbx_seq_one_letter_code
_entity_poly.pdbx_strand_id
1 'polypeptide(L)'
;MADNTWTKKTLADILGEDRGIPDYMADHVAKFTQEDLDELLRDEREAALSAFARVARQSRDARGAELGEGGDRPAYVEADIEWGLRAARAALESVPAAKRSEKANDLLADCACPSATGPNV
;
A
#
# COMPACT_ATOMS: atom_id res chain seq x y z
N MET A 1 18.27 8.51 -10.20
CA MET A 1 17.64 7.67 -9.17
C MET A 1 16.63 8.56 -8.48
N ALA A 2 15.35 8.20 -8.46
CA ALA A 2 14.38 8.92 -7.64
C ALA A 2 14.84 8.83 -6.19
N ASP A 3 14.82 9.95 -5.46
CA ASP A 3 15.14 9.96 -4.04
C ASP A 3 13.97 9.32 -3.29
N ASN A 4 14.02 8.00 -3.13
CA ASN A 4 13.00 7.20 -2.47
C ASN A 4 13.04 7.35 -0.94
N THR A 5 13.82 8.28 -0.37
CA THR A 5 13.99 8.43 1.09
C THR A 5 12.66 8.72 1.78
N TRP A 6 11.88 9.64 1.22
CA TRP A 6 10.56 9.95 1.75
C TRP A 6 9.63 8.73 1.66
N THR A 7 9.57 8.09 0.49
CA THR A 7 8.73 6.91 0.23
C THR A 7 9.04 5.77 1.19
N LYS A 8 10.32 5.45 1.38
CA LYS A 8 10.78 4.42 2.33
C LYS A 8 10.38 4.73 3.75
N LYS A 9 10.52 5.99 4.19
CA LYS A 9 10.17 6.41 5.55
C LYS A 9 8.67 6.31 5.79
N THR A 10 7.86 6.81 4.86
CA THR A 10 6.41 6.72 4.91
C THR A 10 5.95 5.27 4.91
N LEU A 11 6.53 4.43 4.05
CA LEU A 11 6.19 3.02 3.99
C LEU A 11 6.60 2.27 5.27
N ALA A 12 7.77 2.56 5.83
CA ALA A 12 8.21 2.01 7.11
C ALA A 12 7.25 2.37 8.25
N ASP A 13 6.83 3.63 8.34
CA ASP A 13 5.90 4.12 9.37
C ASP A 13 4.53 3.44 9.26
N ILE A 14 3.96 3.40 8.05
CA ILE A 14 2.67 2.76 7.77
C ILE A 14 2.73 1.25 8.05
N LEU A 15 3.82 0.59 7.69
CA LEU A 15 3.96 -0.86 7.86
C LEU A 15 4.41 -1.26 9.27
N GLY A 16 4.87 -0.31 10.08
CA GLY A 16 5.50 -0.56 11.38
C GLY A 16 6.79 -1.37 11.24
N GLU A 17 7.63 -1.01 10.27
CA GLU A 17 8.86 -1.72 9.94
C GLU A 17 10.10 -0.88 10.27
N ASP A 18 10.68 -1.14 11.44
CA ASP A 18 11.89 -0.44 11.91
C ASP A 18 13.18 -0.94 11.26
N ARG A 19 13.15 -2.10 10.58
CA ARG A 19 14.33 -2.68 9.90
C ARG A 19 14.68 -1.97 8.58
N GLY A 20 13.83 -1.04 8.14
CA GLY A 20 13.98 -0.30 6.90
C GLY A 20 13.34 -0.99 5.70
N ILE A 21 13.08 -0.19 4.66
CA ILE A 21 12.44 -0.62 3.41
C ILE A 21 13.49 -0.66 2.30
N PRO A 22 13.71 -1.81 1.65
CA PRO A 22 14.64 -1.90 0.53
C PRO A 22 14.15 -1.13 -0.69
N ASP A 23 15.09 -0.65 -1.53
CA ASP A 23 14.78 0.21 -2.68
C ASP A 23 13.75 -0.38 -3.63
N TYR A 24 13.87 -1.68 -3.95
CA TYR A 24 12.95 -2.35 -4.86
C TYR A 24 11.49 -2.25 -4.37
N MET A 25 11.23 -2.31 -3.06
CA MET A 25 9.86 -2.16 -2.52
C MET A 25 9.36 -0.74 -2.63
N ALA A 26 10.24 0.25 -2.43
CA ALA A 26 9.91 1.66 -2.59
C ALA A 26 9.55 2.00 -4.04
N ASP A 27 10.18 1.36 -5.02
CA ASP A 27 9.87 1.56 -6.44
C ASP A 27 8.43 1.10 -6.79
N HIS A 28 7.92 0.04 -6.16
CA HIS A 28 6.53 -0.41 -6.39
C HIS A 28 5.49 0.57 -5.85
N VAL A 29 5.81 1.32 -4.81
CA VAL A 29 4.93 2.33 -4.20
C VAL A 29 5.27 3.75 -4.64
N ALA A 30 6.28 3.94 -5.50
CA ALA A 30 6.71 5.25 -5.96
C ALA A 30 5.61 6.03 -6.72
N LYS A 31 4.54 5.36 -7.13
CA LYS A 31 3.32 5.96 -7.69
C LYS A 31 2.46 6.69 -6.65
N PHE A 32 2.67 6.44 -5.36
CA PHE A 32 2.10 7.22 -4.27
C PHE A 32 3.20 8.16 -3.75
N THR A 33 3.45 9.22 -4.52
CA THR A 33 4.40 10.23 -4.08
C THR A 33 3.83 11.04 -2.91
N GLN A 34 4.69 11.84 -2.27
CA GLN A 34 4.24 12.79 -1.25
C GLN A 34 3.17 13.73 -1.80
N GLU A 35 3.37 14.23 -3.01
CA GLU A 35 2.45 15.14 -3.68
C GLU A 35 1.08 14.47 -3.90
N ASP A 36 1.07 13.21 -4.35
CA ASP A 36 -0.17 12.45 -4.53
C ASP A 36 -0.95 12.27 -3.22
N LEU A 37 -0.26 11.97 -2.12
CA LEU A 37 -0.92 11.84 -0.82
C LEU A 37 -1.35 13.19 -0.23
N ASP A 38 -0.64 14.28 -0.52
CA ASP A 38 -0.98 15.61 -0.02
C ASP A 38 -2.17 16.23 -0.78
N GLU A 39 -2.36 15.84 -2.05
CA GLU A 39 -3.52 16.25 -2.86
C GLU A 39 -4.79 15.41 -2.63
N LEU A 40 -4.68 14.23 -2.02
CA LEU A 40 -5.85 13.45 -1.58
C LEU A 40 -6.61 14.16 -0.46
N LEU A 41 -7.93 13.97 -0.40
CA LEU A 41 -8.68 14.38 0.79
C LEU A 41 -8.18 13.60 2.00
N ARG A 42 -8.20 14.24 3.17
CA ARG A 42 -7.72 13.64 4.42
C ARG A 42 -8.33 12.26 4.66
N ASP A 43 -9.65 12.13 4.52
CA ASP A 43 -10.37 10.88 4.75
C ASP A 43 -10.00 9.80 3.71
N GLU A 44 -9.75 10.20 2.45
CA GLU A 44 -9.32 9.30 1.38
C GLU A 44 -7.92 8.77 1.64
N ARG A 45 -6.99 9.66 2.02
CA ARG A 45 -5.63 9.30 2.40
C ARG A 45 -5.63 8.36 3.59
N GLU A 46 -6.33 8.72 4.66
CA GLU A 46 -6.40 7.88 5.86
C GLU A 46 -7.00 6.50 5.55
N ALA A 47 -8.06 6.44 4.74
CA ALA A 47 -8.66 5.18 4.31
C ALA A 47 -7.72 4.33 3.45
N ALA A 48 -7.06 4.94 2.45
CA ALA A 48 -6.14 4.26 1.55
C ALA A 48 -4.92 3.70 2.28
N LEU A 49 -4.27 4.51 3.12
CA LEU A 49 -3.08 4.10 3.88
C LEU A 49 -3.42 3.05 4.95
N SER A 50 -4.58 3.18 5.61
CA SER A 50 -5.05 2.19 6.59
C SER A 50 -5.35 0.84 5.93
N ALA A 51 -6.04 0.85 4.78
CA ALA A 51 -6.32 -0.36 4.02
C ALA A 51 -5.03 -1.02 3.50
N PHE A 52 -4.10 -0.22 2.97
CA PHE A 52 -2.77 -0.64 2.56
C PHE A 52 -2.04 -1.38 3.68
N ALA A 53 -1.88 -0.72 4.84
CA ALA A 53 -1.14 -1.27 5.97
C ALA A 53 -1.74 -2.58 6.45
N ARG A 54 -3.07 -2.61 6.59
CA ARG A 54 -3.80 -3.77 7.09
C ARG A 54 -3.58 -4.98 6.20
N VAL A 55 -3.76 -4.83 4.90
CA VAL A 55 -3.71 -5.97 3.97
C VAL A 55 -2.28 -6.42 3.72
N ALA A 56 -1.31 -5.51 3.64
CA ALA A 56 0.10 -5.87 3.58
C ALA A 56 0.55 -6.68 4.81
N ARG A 57 0.13 -6.26 6.02
CA ARG A 57 0.37 -7.00 7.26
C ARG A 57 -0.31 -8.36 7.26
N GLN A 58 -1.56 -8.46 6.80
CA GLN A 58 -2.29 -9.73 6.71
C GLN A 58 -1.59 -10.71 5.76
N SER A 59 -1.15 -10.24 4.59
CA SER A 59 -0.40 -11.07 3.62
C SER A 59 0.90 -11.60 4.24
N ARG A 60 1.67 -10.72 4.88
CA ARG A 60 2.91 -11.09 5.58
C ARG A 60 2.67 -12.08 6.71
N ASP A 61 1.69 -11.78 7.58
CA ASP A 61 1.39 -12.59 8.75
C ASP A 61 0.78 -13.95 8.35
N ALA A 62 0.08 -14.05 7.20
CA ALA A 62 -0.37 -15.33 6.62
C ALA A 62 0.81 -16.23 6.23
N ARG A 63 1.87 -15.67 5.65
CA ARG A 63 3.13 -16.40 5.39
C ARG A 63 3.85 -16.77 6.69
N GLY A 64 3.73 -15.92 7.72
CA GLY A 64 4.28 -16.17 9.05
C GLY A 64 3.58 -17.30 9.81
N ALA A 65 2.27 -17.45 9.62
CA ALA A 65 1.48 -18.51 10.24
C ALA A 65 1.94 -19.93 9.81
N GLU A 66 2.57 -20.04 8.64
CA GLU A 66 3.17 -21.29 8.14
C GLU A 66 4.51 -21.64 8.81
N LEU A 67 5.15 -20.70 9.54
CA LEU A 67 6.47 -20.88 10.16
C LEU A 67 6.42 -21.48 11.58
N GLY A 68 5.24 -21.63 12.19
CA GLY A 68 5.07 -22.20 13.55
C GLY A 68 5.31 -21.22 14.70
N GLU A 69 4.96 -21.62 15.94
CA GLU A 69 5.16 -20.78 17.14
C GLU A 69 6.66 -20.56 17.43
N GLY A 70 7.08 -19.30 17.42
CA GLY A 70 8.45 -18.88 17.75
C GLY A 70 9.31 -18.43 16.57
N GLY A 71 8.78 -18.47 15.34
CA GLY A 71 9.42 -17.86 14.17
C GLY A 71 9.38 -16.33 14.24
N ASP A 72 10.50 -15.68 13.94
CA ASP A 72 10.54 -14.23 13.75
C ASP A 72 9.55 -13.81 12.65
N ARG A 73 8.93 -12.63 12.85
CA ARG A 73 7.99 -12.07 11.88
C ARG A 73 8.69 -11.90 10.51
N PRO A 74 8.17 -12.53 9.44
CA PRO A 74 8.83 -12.51 8.15
C PRO A 74 9.00 -11.07 7.66
N ALA A 75 10.05 -10.80 6.88
CA ALA A 75 10.18 -9.53 6.19
C ALA A 75 9.06 -9.38 5.15
N TYR A 76 8.65 -8.14 4.85
CA TYR A 76 7.73 -7.89 3.75
C TYR A 76 8.38 -8.31 2.42
N VAL A 77 7.57 -8.88 1.53
CA VAL A 77 7.96 -9.16 0.14
C VAL A 77 7.14 -8.30 -0.81
N GLU A 78 7.53 -8.25 -2.08
CA GLU A 78 6.84 -7.52 -3.14
C GLU A 78 5.33 -7.83 -3.18
N ALA A 79 4.96 -9.11 -3.11
CA ALA A 79 3.56 -9.53 -3.09
C ALA A 79 2.75 -8.92 -1.94
N ASP A 80 3.33 -8.71 -0.75
CA ASP A 80 2.62 -8.08 0.38
C ASP A 80 2.28 -6.62 0.07
N ILE A 81 3.19 -5.92 -0.62
CA ILE A 81 3.02 -4.54 -1.05
C ILE A 81 2.00 -4.44 -2.17
N GLU A 82 2.02 -5.36 -3.13
CA GLU A 82 0.99 -5.43 -4.16
C GLU A 82 -0.41 -5.62 -3.57
N TRP A 83 -0.55 -6.53 -2.60
CA TRP A 83 -1.81 -6.73 -1.88
C TRP A 83 -2.24 -5.46 -1.13
N GLY A 84 -1.31 -4.75 -0.50
CA GLY A 84 -1.55 -3.44 0.10
C GLY A 84 -2.04 -2.42 -0.94
N LEU A 85 -1.40 -2.31 -2.10
CA LEU A 85 -1.77 -1.37 -3.17
C LEU A 85 -3.18 -1.66 -3.70
N ARG A 86 -3.54 -2.93 -3.88
CA ARG A 86 -4.90 -3.34 -4.25
C ARG A 86 -5.92 -2.90 -3.21
N ALA A 87 -5.58 -3.01 -1.93
CA ALA A 87 -6.45 -2.58 -0.84
C ALA A 87 -6.59 -1.06 -0.76
N ALA A 88 -5.52 -0.31 -0.99
CA ALA A 88 -5.54 1.15 -1.07
C ALA A 88 -6.47 1.63 -2.21
N ARG A 89 -6.34 0.99 -3.38
CA ARG A 89 -7.23 1.21 -4.52
C ARG A 89 -8.69 0.94 -4.16
N ALA A 90 -8.98 -0.21 -3.56
CA ALA A 90 -10.33 -0.56 -3.13
C ALA A 90 -10.92 0.46 -2.15
N ALA A 91 -10.10 1.01 -1.25
CA ALA A 91 -10.54 2.05 -0.31
C ALA A 91 -10.94 3.33 -1.06
N LEU A 92 -10.15 3.78 -2.04
CA LEU A 92 -10.51 4.92 -2.89
C LEU A 92 -11.76 4.64 -3.75
N GLU A 93 -11.89 3.43 -4.26
CA GLU A 93 -13.07 2.99 -5.04
C GLU A 93 -14.35 2.97 -4.19
N SER A 94 -14.23 2.70 -2.88
CA SER A 94 -15.37 2.70 -1.96
C SER A 94 -15.94 4.09 -1.68
N VAL A 95 -15.16 5.15 -1.92
CA VAL A 95 -15.65 6.53 -1.88
C VAL A 95 -16.51 6.79 -3.12
N PRO A 96 -17.78 7.24 -2.97
CA PRO A 96 -18.64 7.56 -4.10
C PRO A 96 -17.98 8.57 -5.04
N ALA A 97 -18.08 8.37 -6.36
CA ALA A 97 -17.45 9.24 -7.36
C ALA A 97 -17.79 10.73 -7.19
N ALA A 98 -19.02 11.06 -6.76
CA ALA A 98 -19.45 12.43 -6.51
C ALA A 98 -18.79 13.10 -5.28
N LYS A 99 -18.09 12.34 -4.43
CA LYS A 99 -17.37 12.80 -3.23
C LYS A 99 -15.87 12.57 -3.30
N ARG A 100 -15.39 11.95 -4.38
CA ARG A 100 -13.99 11.58 -4.57
C ARG A 100 -13.19 12.78 -5.10
N SER A 101 -11.97 12.99 -4.60
CA SER A 101 -11.09 14.06 -5.10
C SER A 101 -10.68 13.83 -6.56
N GLU A 102 -10.27 14.92 -7.23
CA GLU A 102 -9.69 14.85 -8.58
C GLU A 102 -8.46 13.94 -8.59
N LYS A 103 -7.55 14.10 -7.61
CA LYS A 103 -6.38 13.23 -7.49
C LYS A 103 -6.74 11.77 -7.26
N ALA A 104 -7.74 11.46 -6.43
CA ALA A 104 -8.19 10.08 -6.27
C ALA A 104 -8.79 9.51 -7.57
N ASN A 105 -9.41 10.33 -8.42
CA ASN A 105 -9.84 9.88 -9.75
C ASN A 105 -8.63 9.67 -10.68
N ASP A 106 -7.62 10.54 -10.66
CA ASP A 106 -6.39 10.40 -11.45
C ASP A 106 -5.63 9.13 -11.07
N LEU A 107 -5.43 8.88 -9.77
CA LEU A 107 -4.79 7.67 -9.27
C LEU A 107 -5.55 6.40 -9.68
N LEU A 108 -6.88 6.44 -9.71
CA LEU A 108 -7.70 5.32 -10.16
C LEU A 108 -7.67 5.14 -11.69
N ALA A 109 -7.55 6.22 -12.45
CA ALA A 109 -7.49 6.23 -13.91
C ALA A 109 -6.11 5.80 -14.46
N ASP A 110 -5.03 6.20 -13.79
CA ASP A 110 -3.64 5.86 -14.15
C ASP A 110 -3.24 4.46 -13.65
N CYS A 111 -4.00 3.87 -12.72
CA CYS A 111 -3.61 2.62 -12.07
C CYS A 111 -3.61 1.41 -13.04
N ALA A 112 -2.42 1.07 -13.50
CA ALA A 112 -1.96 -0.30 -13.74
C ALA A 112 -1.88 -1.14 -12.43
N CYS A 113 -2.44 -0.65 -11.32
CA CYS A 113 -2.60 -1.39 -10.07
C CYS A 113 -3.65 -2.49 -10.31
N PRO A 114 -3.37 -3.77 -10.03
CA PRO A 114 -4.34 -4.83 -10.25
C PRO A 114 -5.65 -4.52 -9.52
N SER A 115 -6.79 -4.86 -10.11
CA SER A 115 -8.09 -4.71 -9.44
C SER A 115 -8.09 -5.49 -8.12
N ALA A 116 -8.76 -4.94 -7.09
CA ALA A 116 -8.98 -5.68 -5.84
C ALA A 116 -9.89 -6.90 -6.04
N THR A 117 -10.66 -6.93 -7.13
CA THR A 117 -11.39 -8.11 -7.61
C THR A 117 -10.45 -9.03 -8.39
N GLY A 118 -10.05 -10.12 -7.72
CA GLY A 118 -9.51 -11.32 -8.35
C GLY A 118 -8.91 -12.31 -7.36
N PRO A 119 -9.68 -13.30 -6.87
CA PRO A 119 -9.11 -14.54 -6.36
C PRO A 119 -8.82 -15.49 -7.54
N ASN A 120 -7.59 -16.02 -7.59
CA ASN A 120 -7.15 -17.23 -8.29
C ASN A 120 -7.51 -17.42 -9.78
N VAL A 121 -6.46 -17.48 -10.61
CA VAL A 121 -6.23 -18.67 -11.47
C VAL A 121 -4.84 -19.21 -11.21
#